data_AF-A0A955BQK1-F1
#
_entry.id   AF-A0A955BQK1-F1
#
_cell.length_a   1.000
_cell.length_b   1.000
_cell.length_c   1.000
_cell.angle_alpha   90.00
_cell.angle_beta   90.00
_cell.angle_gamma   90.00
#
_symmetry.space_group_name_H-M   'P 1'
#
loop_
_entity.id
_entity.type
_entity.pdbx_description
1 polymer ?
#
loop_
_entity_poly.entity_id
_entity_poly.type
_entity_poly.pdbx_seq_one_letter_code
_entity_poly.pdbx_strand_id
1 'polypeptide(L)'
;MERSLLRRLLQEQHRAQLQHGPSQVAAKSWGNIAANWSQVVMVIVVAWGYFFTVVPVFQKEKLSEDLARMEMERSELNKNLETLVGYERRAKEYIEHAKEVQDRLEAEVESLDQERTEATKKIQVVESDLTRISRDRKRLQESLDLTSAKLAGAQDALATIEARLVQAEDRLYQTHRRQLLGQHQWPYEHYVRIKMETSKVDVFRKGGELAVAQALREQYIQPITIVAGKVSQIESNLGAFDKMEIDTIEARILSEYKEGLAKQAGFLVCKEPDFNDWQAEYIAITSNTADMQALCEEKYLSEMARERSFSPEDIAYIKQSSEWKSFLGGVSRNCRSEVRYAIDRSFSDHWRTISSPCNDRIDNLSQIALGELDPSNLKPFSDLSPPSPEWVSLRVEKSINEWMEANGSRLFRH
;
A
#
# COMPACT_ATOMS: atom_id res chain seq x y z
N MET A 1 56.91 -30.51 66.57
CA MET A 1 56.56 -30.91 67.95
C MET A 1 55.72 -32.14 67.83
N GLU A 2 56.40 -33.28 67.88
CA GLU A 2 56.63 -34.02 69.13
C GLU A 2 55.45 -34.95 69.36
N ARG A 3 55.70 -36.24 69.11
CA ARG A 3 55.87 -37.25 70.18
C ARG A 3 54.48 -37.71 70.62
N SER A 4 54.19 -38.98 70.77
CA SER A 4 54.99 -40.18 70.87
C SER A 4 53.90 -41.23 71.07
N LEU A 5 53.88 -42.27 70.25
CA LEU A 5 54.50 -43.51 70.68
C LEU A 5 54.17 -43.85 72.14
N LEU A 6 53.25 -44.82 72.21
CA LEU A 6 53.53 -46.10 72.84
C LEU A 6 53.52 -46.11 74.36
N ARG A 7 52.75 -47.08 74.87
CA ARG A 7 53.14 -47.92 75.99
C ARG A 7 53.22 -47.15 77.32
N ARG A 8 52.26 -47.34 78.23
CA ARG A 8 52.01 -48.60 78.96
C ARG A 8 52.06 -48.22 80.44
N LEU A 9 51.40 -49.04 81.27
CA LEU A 9 51.71 -49.28 82.69
C LEU A 9 51.13 -48.26 83.67
N LEU A 10 50.52 -48.63 84.80
CA LEU A 10 50.41 -49.88 85.57
C LEU A 10 49.27 -49.62 86.58
N GLN A 11 48.31 -50.51 86.80
CA GLN A 11 48.39 -51.63 87.76
C GLN A 11 48.49 -51.13 89.22
N GLU A 12 47.52 -51.50 90.05
CA GLU A 12 47.71 -52.29 91.29
C GLU A 12 46.57 -52.11 92.29
N GLN A 13 46.07 -53.23 92.83
CA GLN A 13 46.09 -53.53 94.27
C GLN A 13 45.48 -54.94 94.49
N HIS A 14 46.30 -55.97 94.78
CA HIS A 14 46.77 -56.41 96.12
C HIS A 14 45.86 -57.51 96.72
N ARG A 15 46.32 -58.61 97.34
CA ARG A 15 47.52 -58.91 98.17
C ARG A 15 47.62 -60.46 98.36
N ALA A 16 48.83 -61.04 98.31
CA ALA A 16 49.63 -61.59 99.44
C ALA A 16 49.42 -63.09 99.76
N GLN A 17 50.34 -63.92 100.29
CA GLN A 17 51.81 -64.01 100.40
C GLN A 17 52.13 -65.29 101.25
N LEU A 18 53.39 -65.78 101.25
CA LEU A 18 54.10 -66.64 102.25
C LEU A 18 54.00 -68.19 102.06
N GLN A 19 54.98 -69.08 102.32
CA GLN A 19 56.39 -69.03 102.77
C GLN A 19 57.01 -70.46 102.74
N HIS A 20 58.34 -70.54 102.55
CA HIS A 20 59.37 -71.48 103.08
C HIS A 20 59.29 -73.03 102.97
N GLY A 21 60.38 -73.63 102.42
CA GLY A 21 60.87 -74.99 102.76
C GLY A 21 61.76 -74.97 104.02
N PRO A 22 62.84 -75.78 104.18
CA PRO A 22 63.20 -77.09 103.60
C PRO A 22 63.86 -78.08 104.63
N SER A 23 64.35 -79.24 104.15
CA SER A 23 65.56 -79.99 104.59
C SER A 23 65.58 -80.73 105.94
N GLN A 24 66.41 -81.74 106.23
CA GLN A 24 67.14 -82.85 105.58
C GLN A 24 68.01 -83.50 106.73
N VAL A 25 68.64 -84.65 106.44
CA VAL A 25 69.92 -85.17 107.02
C VAL A 25 69.82 -85.84 108.41
N ALA A 26 70.64 -86.79 108.84
CA ALA A 26 71.27 -88.01 108.31
C ALA A 26 72.12 -88.60 109.46
N ALA A 27 72.44 -89.89 109.34
CA ALA A 27 73.73 -90.52 109.67
C ALA A 27 74.25 -90.62 111.13
N LYS A 28 74.58 -91.86 111.51
CA LYS A 28 75.79 -92.39 112.22
C LYS A 28 75.42 -93.73 112.87
N SER A 29 76.27 -94.73 113.12
CA SER A 29 77.72 -94.88 113.17
C SER A 29 78.06 -96.38 113.10
N TRP A 30 79.21 -96.71 112.53
CA TRP A 30 79.87 -98.00 112.63
C TRP A 30 80.55 -98.22 114.01
N GLY A 31 80.76 -99.49 114.38
CA GLY A 31 82.00 -99.97 115.01
C GLY A 31 82.05 -100.08 116.55
N ASN A 32 81.63 -101.24 117.08
CA ASN A 32 82.37 -102.09 118.04
C ASN A 32 81.39 -103.15 118.61
N ILE A 33 81.44 -104.42 118.17
CA ILE A 33 82.40 -105.48 118.49
C ILE A 33 81.97 -106.29 119.74
N ALA A 34 81.58 -107.55 119.47
CA ALA A 34 81.81 -108.76 120.26
C ALA A 34 80.91 -109.16 121.46
N ALA A 35 79.57 -109.10 121.35
CA ALA A 35 78.74 -109.93 122.25
C ALA A 35 77.40 -110.51 121.72
N ASN A 36 76.64 -109.90 120.79
CA ASN A 36 75.22 -110.31 120.56
C ASN A 36 74.79 -110.62 119.09
N TRP A 37 75.64 -111.24 118.29
CA TRP A 37 75.35 -111.52 116.86
C TRP A 37 74.32 -112.64 116.58
N SER A 38 73.86 -113.42 117.56
CA SER A 38 72.84 -114.47 117.33
C SER A 38 71.39 -114.00 117.55
N GLN A 39 71.16 -112.83 118.17
CA GLN A 39 69.81 -112.34 118.50
C GLN A 39 69.16 -111.47 117.41
N VAL A 40 69.92 -110.87 116.49
CA VAL A 40 69.37 -109.95 115.48
C VAL A 40 68.86 -110.68 114.22
N VAL A 41 69.43 -111.83 113.87
CA VAL A 41 69.02 -112.62 112.69
C VAL A 41 67.60 -113.20 112.84
N MET A 42 67.14 -113.46 114.06
CA MET A 42 65.80 -114.03 114.30
C MET A 42 64.65 -113.01 114.07
N VAL A 43 64.89 -111.72 114.32
CA VAL A 43 63.83 -110.68 114.22
C VAL A 43 63.54 -110.29 112.77
N ILE A 44 64.54 -110.35 111.88
CA ILE A 44 64.37 -109.96 110.47
C ILE A 44 63.57 -111.01 109.68
N VAL A 45 63.68 -112.30 110.02
CA VAL A 45 62.92 -113.37 109.36
C VAL A 45 61.43 -113.32 109.73
N VAL A 46 61.10 -112.90 110.96
CA VAL A 46 59.70 -112.74 111.42
C VAL A 46 59.02 -111.52 110.79
N ALA A 47 59.74 -110.41 110.61
CA ALA A 47 59.18 -109.22 109.95
C ALA A 47 58.95 -109.42 108.44
N TRP A 48 59.79 -110.22 107.77
CA TRP A 48 59.67 -110.46 106.33
C TRP A 48 58.52 -111.42 105.98
N GLY A 49 58.20 -112.38 106.85
CA GLY A 49 57.06 -113.30 106.64
C GLY A 49 55.68 -112.66 106.73
N TYR A 50 55.53 -111.58 107.51
CA TYR A 50 54.22 -110.96 107.77
C TYR A 50 53.73 -110.06 106.61
N PHE A 51 54.62 -109.39 105.89
CA PHE A 51 54.21 -108.37 104.92
C PHE A 51 53.74 -108.94 103.57
N PHE A 52 54.19 -110.15 103.19
CA PHE A 52 53.95 -110.70 101.85
C PHE A 52 52.75 -111.64 101.73
N THR A 53 51.98 -111.87 102.80
CA THR A 53 50.90 -112.88 102.78
C THR A 53 49.48 -112.34 102.97
N VAL A 54 49.24 -111.08 103.38
CA VAL A 54 47.88 -110.66 103.85
C VAL A 54 47.20 -109.51 103.08
N VAL A 55 47.87 -108.71 102.24
CA VAL A 55 47.26 -107.46 101.71
C VAL A 55 46.40 -107.54 100.42
N PRO A 56 46.45 -108.56 99.52
CA PRO A 56 45.76 -108.44 98.23
C PRO A 56 44.30 -108.98 98.23
N VAL A 57 43.39 -108.48 99.10
CA VAL A 57 41.97 -108.92 99.10
C VAL A 57 40.90 -107.79 99.12
N PHE A 58 41.23 -106.51 99.32
CA PHE A 58 40.21 -105.45 99.51
C PHE A 58 39.94 -104.47 98.32
N GLN A 59 40.17 -104.84 97.05
CA GLN A 59 40.07 -103.90 95.90
C GLN A 59 38.99 -104.21 94.84
N LYS A 60 37.96 -105.02 95.10
CA LYS A 60 37.01 -105.44 94.04
C LYS A 60 35.62 -104.78 93.98
N GLU A 61 35.27 -103.83 94.84
CA GLU A 61 33.89 -103.29 94.86
C GLU A 61 33.69 -101.88 94.29
N LYS A 62 34.72 -101.17 93.79
CA LYS A 62 34.59 -99.76 93.33
C LYS A 62 34.65 -99.52 91.81
N LEU A 63 34.62 -100.57 90.98
CA LEU A 63 34.86 -100.45 89.52
C LEU A 63 33.62 -100.59 88.61
N SER A 64 32.45 -100.96 89.15
CA SER A 64 31.23 -101.14 88.35
C SER A 64 30.30 -99.92 88.31
N GLU A 65 30.50 -98.94 89.19
CA GLU A 65 29.61 -97.76 89.30
C GLU A 65 30.01 -96.63 88.33
N ASP A 66 31.29 -96.46 88.02
CA ASP A 66 31.76 -95.41 87.09
C ASP A 66 31.53 -95.74 85.60
N LEU A 67 31.26 -97.00 85.24
CA LEU A 67 31.10 -97.42 83.85
C LEU A 67 29.68 -97.16 83.30
N ALA A 68 28.66 -97.21 84.15
CA ALA A 68 27.28 -96.86 83.78
C ALA A 68 27.07 -95.34 83.61
N ARG A 69 27.87 -94.52 84.31
CA ARG A 69 27.79 -93.05 84.24
C ARG A 69 28.37 -92.49 82.93
N MET A 70 29.42 -93.12 82.39
CA MET A 70 30.02 -92.68 81.12
C MET A 70 29.16 -92.99 79.88
N GLU A 71 28.32 -94.04 79.91
CA GLU A 71 27.48 -94.41 78.76
C GLU A 71 26.26 -93.47 78.60
N MET A 72 25.69 -92.99 79.72
CA MET A 72 24.63 -91.98 79.70
C MET A 72 25.13 -90.63 79.16
N GLU A 73 26.31 -90.15 79.59
CA GLU A 73 26.91 -88.91 79.09
C GLU A 73 27.21 -88.98 77.59
N ARG A 74 27.62 -90.15 77.06
CA ARG A 74 27.88 -90.32 75.62
C ARG A 74 26.60 -90.26 74.78
N SER A 75 25.48 -90.79 75.29
CA SER A 75 24.20 -90.73 74.58
C SER A 75 23.58 -89.32 74.60
N GLU A 76 23.78 -88.59 75.69
CA GLU A 76 23.32 -87.21 75.85
C GLU A 76 24.17 -86.26 74.99
N LEU A 77 25.49 -86.47 74.94
CA LEU A 77 26.35 -85.76 73.99
C LEU A 77 25.95 -86.03 72.55
N ASN A 78 25.66 -87.27 72.16
CA ASN A 78 25.26 -87.58 70.79
C ASN A 78 23.93 -86.93 70.40
N LYS A 79 22.93 -86.93 71.29
CA LYS A 79 21.65 -86.21 71.06
C LYS A 79 21.85 -84.70 70.95
N ASN A 80 22.70 -84.12 71.82
CA ASN A 80 23.04 -82.71 71.74
C ASN A 80 23.78 -82.38 70.43
N LEU A 81 24.69 -83.25 69.97
CA LEU A 81 25.41 -83.08 68.72
C LEU A 81 24.49 -83.18 67.50
N GLU A 82 23.53 -84.11 67.51
CA GLU A 82 22.52 -84.26 66.45
C GLU A 82 21.56 -83.06 66.38
N THR A 83 21.13 -82.52 67.53
CA THR A 83 20.34 -81.28 67.57
C THR A 83 21.14 -80.07 67.12
N LEU A 84 22.42 -79.94 67.51
CA LEU A 84 23.33 -78.90 67.04
C LEU A 84 23.55 -78.95 65.52
N VAL A 85 23.76 -80.13 64.94
CA VAL A 85 23.83 -80.32 63.48
C VAL A 85 22.50 -79.96 62.81
N GLY A 86 21.36 -80.28 63.45
CA GLY A 86 20.04 -79.86 62.98
C GLY A 86 19.78 -78.35 63.07
N TYR A 87 20.41 -77.65 64.03
CA TYR A 87 20.42 -76.19 64.10
C TYR A 87 21.36 -75.59 63.05
N GLU A 88 22.53 -76.17 62.82
CA GLU A 88 23.48 -75.72 61.79
C GLU A 88 22.89 -75.88 60.38
N ARG A 89 22.18 -76.98 60.10
CA ARG A 89 21.48 -77.19 58.83
C ARG A 89 20.39 -76.15 58.60
N ARG A 90 19.53 -75.90 59.60
CA ARG A 90 18.49 -74.85 59.50
C ARG A 90 19.09 -73.45 59.38
N ALA A 91 20.16 -73.15 60.12
CA ALA A 91 20.88 -71.89 60.00
C ALA A 91 21.46 -71.70 58.60
N LYS A 92 22.02 -72.76 57.99
CA LYS A 92 22.48 -72.74 56.59
C LYS A 92 21.34 -72.50 55.61
N GLU A 93 20.21 -73.20 55.77
CA GLU A 93 19.00 -73.00 54.94
C GLU A 93 18.46 -71.56 55.06
N TYR A 94 18.44 -70.97 56.27
CA TYR A 94 18.04 -69.57 56.47
C TYR A 94 19.03 -68.58 55.83
N ILE A 95 20.33 -68.85 55.93
CA ILE A 95 21.37 -68.01 55.31
C ILE A 95 21.26 -68.09 53.78
N GLU A 96 21.01 -69.27 53.23
CA GLU A 96 20.84 -69.50 51.79
C GLU A 96 19.57 -68.82 51.28
N HIS A 97 18.44 -68.97 51.96
CA HIS A 97 17.20 -68.28 51.63
C HIS A 97 17.32 -66.75 51.78
N ALA A 98 17.99 -66.26 52.83
CA ALA A 98 18.25 -64.84 53.00
C ALA A 98 19.12 -64.29 51.86
N LYS A 99 20.09 -65.07 51.39
CA LYS A 99 20.92 -64.72 50.24
C LYS A 99 20.13 -64.70 48.94
N GLU A 100 19.28 -65.70 48.71
CA GLU A 100 18.41 -65.73 47.53
C GLU A 100 17.42 -64.56 47.50
N VAL A 101 16.86 -64.20 48.66
CA VAL A 101 15.99 -63.01 48.80
C VAL A 101 16.79 -61.72 48.58
N GLN A 102 18.02 -61.63 49.08
CA GLN A 102 18.89 -60.49 48.85
C GLN A 102 19.22 -60.34 47.36
N ASP A 103 19.63 -61.42 46.69
CA ASP A 103 19.96 -61.42 45.26
C ASP A 103 18.73 -61.03 44.42
N ARG A 104 17.53 -61.48 44.79
CA ARG A 104 16.28 -61.10 44.11
C ARG A 104 15.93 -59.62 44.32
N LEU A 105 16.08 -59.12 45.55
CA LEU A 105 15.86 -57.71 45.88
C LEU A 105 16.87 -56.81 45.17
N GLU A 106 18.14 -57.21 45.09
CA GLU A 106 19.17 -56.48 44.35
C GLU A 106 18.82 -56.41 42.86
N ALA A 107 18.39 -57.51 42.25
CA ALA A 107 17.95 -57.53 40.85
C ALA A 107 16.71 -56.66 40.61
N GLU A 108 15.74 -56.67 41.53
CA GLU A 108 14.54 -55.83 41.45
C GLU A 108 14.88 -54.35 41.60
N VAL A 109 15.75 -53.98 42.54
CA VAL A 109 16.26 -52.61 42.71
C VAL A 109 17.02 -52.15 41.46
N GLU A 110 17.85 -52.98 40.86
CA GLU A 110 18.56 -52.65 39.62
C GLU A 110 17.58 -52.42 38.46
N SER A 111 16.55 -53.26 38.33
CA SER A 111 15.51 -53.09 37.30
C SER A 111 14.71 -51.79 37.47
N LEU A 112 14.36 -51.46 38.72
CA LEU A 112 13.63 -50.23 39.04
C LEU A 112 14.51 -48.98 38.83
N ASP A 113 15.81 -49.07 39.10
CA ASP A 113 16.73 -47.97 38.83
C ASP A 113 16.92 -47.75 37.31
N GLN A 114 16.95 -48.84 36.52
CA GLN A 114 16.89 -48.74 35.07
C GLN A 114 15.59 -48.09 34.58
N GLU A 115 14.43 -48.48 35.11
CA GLU A 115 13.15 -47.88 34.73
C GLU A 115 13.07 -46.41 35.13
N ARG A 116 13.56 -46.05 36.33
CA ARG A 116 13.65 -44.68 36.81
C ARG A 116 14.55 -43.83 35.93
N THR A 117 15.73 -44.33 35.55
CA THR A 117 16.65 -43.59 34.68
C THR A 117 16.06 -43.37 33.29
N GLU A 118 15.37 -44.37 32.74
CA GLU A 118 14.66 -44.25 31.45
C GLU A 118 13.50 -43.25 31.52
N ALA A 119 12.69 -43.30 32.58
CA ALA A 119 11.62 -42.32 32.82
C ALA A 119 12.19 -40.90 32.98
N THR A 120 13.32 -40.74 33.68
CA THR A 120 13.99 -39.44 33.87
C THR A 120 14.49 -38.89 32.54
N LYS A 121 15.09 -39.73 31.68
CA LYS A 121 15.50 -39.33 30.31
C LYS A 121 14.29 -38.85 29.49
N LYS A 122 13.18 -39.58 29.53
CA LYS A 122 11.94 -39.20 28.83
C LYS A 122 11.38 -37.87 29.32
N ILE A 123 11.35 -37.64 30.64
CA ILE A 123 10.94 -36.35 31.22
C ILE A 123 11.84 -35.22 30.71
N GLN A 124 13.15 -35.44 30.68
CA GLN A 124 14.11 -34.44 30.21
C GLN A 124 13.91 -34.10 28.72
N VAL A 125 13.60 -35.10 27.88
CA VAL A 125 13.24 -34.89 26.46
C VAL A 125 11.96 -34.06 26.36
N VAL A 126 10.91 -34.43 27.10
CA VAL A 126 9.63 -33.71 27.09
C VAL A 126 9.79 -32.26 27.56
N GLU A 127 10.60 -32.02 28.60
CA GLU A 127 10.92 -30.67 29.08
C GLU A 127 11.66 -29.84 28.01
N SER A 128 12.61 -30.46 27.32
CA SER A 128 13.31 -29.81 26.20
C SER A 128 12.36 -29.48 25.03
N ASP A 129 11.41 -30.35 24.71
CA ASP A 129 10.41 -30.10 23.67
C ASP A 129 9.42 -29.01 24.10
N LEU A 130 9.01 -28.97 25.36
CA LEU A 130 8.08 -27.95 25.88
C LEU A 130 8.73 -26.56 25.85
N THR A 131 10.01 -26.45 26.17
CA THR A 131 10.76 -25.19 26.02
C THR A 131 10.96 -24.80 24.54
N ARG A 132 11.11 -25.77 23.62
CA ARG A 132 11.15 -25.51 22.17
C ARG A 132 9.82 -24.98 21.68
N ILE A 133 8.72 -25.66 21.99
CA ILE A 133 7.35 -25.29 21.59
C ILE A 133 6.97 -23.91 22.15
N SER A 134 7.35 -23.60 23.40
CA SER A 134 7.12 -22.28 23.99
C SER A 134 7.83 -21.16 23.22
N ARG A 135 9.09 -21.38 22.82
CA ARG A 135 9.83 -20.43 21.97
C ARG A 135 9.20 -20.28 20.58
N ASP A 136 8.79 -21.38 19.96
CA ASP A 136 8.16 -21.35 18.64
C ASP A 136 6.80 -20.64 18.68
N ARG A 137 6.00 -20.87 19.72
CA ARG A 137 4.74 -20.13 19.94
C ARG A 137 5.00 -18.62 20.07
N LYS A 138 6.02 -18.22 20.82
CA LYS A 138 6.37 -16.80 20.97
C LYS A 138 6.77 -16.18 19.63
N ARG A 139 7.59 -16.87 18.83
CA ARG A 139 7.98 -16.44 17.47
C ARG A 139 6.79 -16.33 16.53
N LEU A 140 5.87 -17.29 16.58
CA LEU A 140 4.64 -17.25 15.78
C LEU A 140 3.75 -16.08 16.19
N GLN A 141 3.64 -15.79 17.50
CA GLN A 141 2.91 -14.63 17.98
C GLN A 141 3.53 -13.31 17.48
N GLU A 142 4.85 -13.15 17.61
CA GLU A 142 5.58 -11.98 17.08
C GLU A 142 5.41 -11.84 15.57
N SER A 143 5.40 -12.95 14.83
CA SER A 143 5.13 -12.95 13.38
C SER A 143 3.68 -12.57 13.05
N LEU A 144 2.70 -13.00 13.86
CA LEU A 144 1.29 -12.66 13.68
C LEU A 144 1.03 -11.18 13.98
N ASP A 145 1.64 -10.66 15.04
CA ASP A 145 1.53 -9.25 15.40
C ASP A 145 2.15 -8.38 14.28
N LEU A 146 3.31 -8.79 13.73
CA LEU A 146 3.94 -8.12 12.60
C LEU A 146 3.09 -8.15 11.33
N THR A 147 2.46 -9.28 10.98
CA THR A 147 1.60 -9.37 9.79
C THR A 147 0.31 -8.59 9.97
N SER A 148 -0.26 -8.56 11.18
CA SER A 148 -1.45 -7.75 11.49
C SER A 148 -1.17 -6.25 11.34
N ALA A 149 -0.02 -5.77 11.82
CA ALA A 149 0.41 -4.38 11.66
C ALA A 149 0.64 -4.02 10.18
N LYS A 150 1.23 -4.94 9.40
CA LYS A 150 1.40 -4.76 7.94
C LYS A 150 0.05 -4.70 7.22
N LEU A 151 -0.92 -5.53 7.61
CA LEU A 151 -2.25 -5.54 7.03
C LEU A 151 -2.99 -4.22 7.31
N ALA A 152 -2.96 -3.75 8.56
CA ALA A 152 -3.53 -2.45 8.92
C ALA A 152 -2.89 -1.31 8.12
N GLY A 153 -1.56 -1.28 8.03
CA GLY A 153 -0.86 -0.29 7.21
C GLY A 153 -1.19 -0.37 5.71
N ALA A 154 -1.43 -1.56 5.16
CA ALA A 154 -1.85 -1.74 3.78
C ALA A 154 -3.30 -1.25 3.56
N GLN A 155 -4.20 -1.47 4.53
CA GLN A 155 -5.58 -0.96 4.48
C GLN A 155 -5.61 0.57 4.53
N ASP A 156 -4.82 1.20 5.39
CA ASP A 156 -4.70 2.66 5.44
C ASP A 156 -4.12 3.25 4.14
N ALA A 157 -3.14 2.56 3.55
CA ALA A 157 -2.58 2.93 2.25
C ALA A 157 -3.62 2.83 1.13
N LEU A 158 -4.44 1.77 1.11
CA LEU A 158 -5.54 1.61 0.16
C LEU A 158 -6.56 2.74 0.29
N ALA A 159 -7.03 3.04 1.51
CA ALA A 159 -7.97 4.15 1.74
C ALA A 159 -7.39 5.49 1.28
N THR A 160 -6.09 5.72 1.47
CA THR A 160 -5.40 6.92 0.99
C THR A 160 -5.34 6.98 -0.54
N ILE A 161 -5.10 5.85 -1.19
CA ILE A 161 -5.06 5.75 -2.66
C ILE A 161 -6.46 5.98 -3.24
N GLU A 162 -7.50 5.38 -2.67
CA GLU A 162 -8.90 5.59 -3.07
C GLU A 162 -9.29 7.06 -2.97
N ALA A 163 -8.98 7.73 -1.86
CA ALA A 163 -9.23 9.16 -1.70
C ALA A 163 -8.49 10.01 -2.73
N ARG A 164 -7.26 9.65 -3.08
CA ARG A 164 -6.48 10.34 -4.13
C ARG A 164 -7.04 10.07 -5.53
N LEU A 165 -7.56 8.88 -5.79
CA LEU A 165 -8.18 8.54 -7.06
C LEU A 165 -9.42 9.39 -7.29
N VAL A 166 -10.32 9.49 -6.30
CA VAL A 166 -11.51 10.35 -6.37
C VAL A 166 -11.13 11.82 -6.62
N GLN A 167 -10.10 12.33 -5.95
CA GLN A 167 -9.60 13.69 -6.21
C GLN A 167 -8.99 13.86 -7.61
N ALA A 168 -8.30 12.85 -8.11
CA ALA A 168 -7.72 12.88 -9.45
C ALA A 168 -8.81 12.86 -10.53
N GLU A 169 -9.84 12.04 -10.36
CA GLU A 169 -11.02 11.98 -11.23
C GLU A 169 -11.77 13.31 -11.26
N ASP A 170 -12.04 13.93 -10.10
CA ASP A 170 -12.66 15.26 -10.06
C ASP A 170 -11.80 16.31 -10.76
N ARG A 171 -10.49 16.33 -10.53
CA ARG A 171 -9.58 17.26 -11.22
C ARG A 171 -9.58 17.06 -12.74
N LEU A 172 -9.62 15.82 -13.19
CA LEU A 172 -9.66 15.49 -14.61
C LEU A 172 -11.00 15.94 -15.21
N TYR A 173 -12.12 15.67 -14.54
CA TYR A 173 -13.45 16.15 -14.93
C TYR A 173 -13.50 17.68 -15.02
N GLN A 174 -13.04 18.40 -13.99
CA GLN A 174 -12.99 19.86 -14.01
C GLN A 174 -12.07 20.41 -15.11
N THR A 175 -11.03 19.68 -15.48
CA THR A 175 -10.13 20.09 -16.57
C THR A 175 -10.81 19.93 -17.93
N HIS A 176 -11.46 18.80 -18.21
CA HIS A 176 -12.21 18.60 -19.46
C HIS A 176 -13.38 19.58 -19.56
N ARG A 177 -14.09 19.83 -18.46
CA ARG A 177 -15.16 20.84 -18.41
C ARG A 177 -14.64 22.24 -18.76
N ARG A 178 -13.52 22.67 -18.19
CA ARG A 178 -12.89 23.96 -18.51
C ARG A 178 -12.39 24.06 -19.95
N GLN A 179 -11.93 22.95 -20.54
CA GLN A 179 -11.56 22.90 -21.96
C GLN A 179 -12.78 23.10 -22.86
N LEU A 180 -13.92 22.47 -22.55
CA LEU A 180 -15.17 22.70 -23.30
C LEU A 180 -15.67 24.13 -23.22
N LEU A 181 -15.50 24.76 -22.06
CA LEU A 181 -15.82 26.18 -21.83
C LEU A 181 -14.81 27.13 -22.49
N GLY A 182 -13.75 26.63 -23.13
CA GLY A 182 -12.80 27.48 -23.85
C GLY A 182 -11.77 28.19 -22.96
N GLN A 183 -11.62 27.79 -21.70
CA GLN A 183 -10.76 28.52 -20.75
C GLN A 183 -9.27 28.21 -20.91
N HIS A 184 -8.89 27.14 -21.61
CA HIS A 184 -7.49 26.66 -21.71
C HIS A 184 -7.00 26.39 -23.14
N GLN A 185 -7.90 26.38 -24.13
CA GLN A 185 -7.58 26.22 -25.55
C GLN A 185 -8.55 27.08 -26.38
N TRP A 186 -8.17 27.39 -27.62
CA TRP A 186 -9.09 28.05 -28.55
C TRP A 186 -10.37 27.21 -28.65
N PRO A 187 -11.53 27.77 -28.29
CA PRO A 187 -12.77 27.00 -28.31
C PRO A 187 -13.03 26.51 -29.75
N TYR A 188 -13.54 25.29 -29.89
CA TYR A 188 -13.91 24.70 -31.19
C TYR A 188 -14.78 25.65 -32.03
N GLU A 189 -15.64 26.40 -31.35
CA GLU A 189 -16.48 27.48 -31.85
C GLU A 189 -15.68 28.51 -32.67
N HIS A 190 -14.49 28.91 -32.19
CA HIS A 190 -13.63 29.84 -32.91
C HIS A 190 -13.00 29.22 -34.15
N TYR A 191 -12.63 27.93 -34.09
CA TYR A 191 -12.10 27.22 -35.27
C TYR A 191 -13.16 27.15 -36.37
N VAL A 192 -14.40 26.78 -36.00
CA VAL A 192 -15.54 26.75 -36.90
C VAL A 192 -15.79 28.14 -37.50
N ARG A 193 -15.79 29.19 -36.67
CA ARG A 193 -15.94 30.58 -37.10
C ARG A 193 -14.84 31.03 -38.07
N ILE A 194 -13.57 30.77 -37.77
CA ILE A 194 -12.44 31.15 -38.65
C ILE A 194 -12.53 30.43 -39.99
N LYS A 195 -12.83 29.12 -39.99
CA LYS A 195 -13.00 28.35 -41.22
C LYS A 195 -14.15 28.90 -42.07
N MET A 196 -15.19 29.41 -41.42
CA MET A 196 -16.30 30.09 -42.08
C MET A 196 -15.87 31.47 -42.58
N GLU A 197 -15.31 32.34 -41.75
CA GLU A 197 -14.88 33.71 -42.12
C GLU A 197 -13.85 33.74 -43.24
N THR A 198 -12.90 32.80 -43.28
CA THR A 198 -11.89 32.71 -44.36
C THR A 198 -12.48 32.34 -45.71
N SER A 199 -13.64 31.69 -45.74
CA SER A 199 -14.41 31.42 -46.96
C SER A 199 -15.37 32.55 -47.35
N LYS A 200 -15.61 33.52 -46.45
CA LYS A 200 -16.55 34.63 -46.63
C LYS A 200 -15.90 35.79 -47.36
N VAL A 201 -15.90 35.64 -48.68
CA VAL A 201 -15.75 36.75 -49.60
C VAL A 201 -16.84 37.81 -49.31
N ASP A 202 -16.45 39.08 -49.33
CA ASP A 202 -17.31 40.28 -49.21
C ASP A 202 -18.54 40.15 -50.15
N VAL A 203 -19.68 39.75 -49.57
CA VAL A 203 -20.88 39.25 -50.30
C VAL A 203 -21.34 40.26 -51.35
N PHE A 204 -21.41 41.51 -50.94
CA PHE A 204 -21.88 42.62 -51.76
C PHE A 204 -20.84 43.01 -52.82
N ARG A 205 -19.54 42.82 -52.57
CA ARG A 205 -18.47 43.21 -53.50
C ARG A 205 -18.16 42.19 -54.59
N LYS A 206 -18.26 40.87 -54.33
CA LYS A 206 -17.87 39.83 -55.32
C LYS A 206 -19.00 38.93 -55.81
N GLY A 207 -20.15 38.87 -55.11
CA GLY A 207 -21.24 37.93 -55.46
C GLY A 207 -22.05 38.33 -56.70
N GLY A 208 -22.02 39.61 -57.08
CA GLY A 208 -22.98 40.16 -58.04
C GLY A 208 -24.37 40.35 -57.39
N GLU A 209 -25.10 41.36 -57.84
CA GLU A 209 -26.32 41.84 -57.17
C GLU A 209 -27.42 40.77 -57.07
N LEU A 210 -27.52 39.91 -58.08
CA LEU A 210 -28.54 38.85 -58.15
C LEU A 210 -28.26 37.63 -57.27
N ALA A 211 -27.06 37.52 -56.70
CA ALA A 211 -26.66 36.38 -55.87
C ALA A 211 -26.58 36.72 -54.37
N VAL A 212 -26.89 37.96 -53.98
CA VAL A 212 -26.77 38.44 -52.60
C VAL A 212 -27.60 37.58 -51.65
N ALA A 213 -28.86 37.28 -51.96
CA ALA A 213 -29.71 36.49 -51.08
C ALA A 213 -29.15 35.08 -50.85
N GLN A 214 -28.67 34.43 -51.92
CA GLN A 214 -28.06 33.12 -51.81
C GLN A 214 -26.77 33.16 -50.99
N ALA A 215 -25.88 34.12 -51.27
CA ALA A 215 -24.62 34.26 -50.56
C ALA A 215 -24.84 34.59 -49.07
N LEU A 216 -25.80 35.46 -48.72
CA LEU A 216 -26.16 35.73 -47.33
C LEU A 216 -26.71 34.48 -46.63
N ARG A 217 -27.57 33.70 -47.31
CA ARG A 217 -28.11 32.44 -46.80
C ARG A 217 -27.02 31.42 -46.52
N GLU A 218 -26.05 31.25 -47.43
CA GLU A 218 -24.91 30.35 -47.26
C GLU A 218 -23.98 30.78 -46.10
N GLN A 219 -23.92 32.09 -45.82
CA GLN A 219 -23.13 32.62 -44.70
C GLN A 219 -23.86 32.62 -43.37
N TYR A 220 -25.19 32.50 -43.37
CA TYR A 220 -26.03 32.49 -42.18
C TYR A 220 -26.01 31.12 -41.52
N ILE A 221 -25.63 31.09 -40.24
CA ILE A 221 -25.37 29.84 -39.52
C ILE A 221 -26.05 29.90 -38.17
N GLN A 222 -26.85 28.88 -37.90
CA GLN A 222 -27.56 28.73 -36.65
C GLN A 222 -26.63 28.11 -35.58
N PRO A 223 -26.45 28.73 -34.40
CA PRO A 223 -25.60 28.18 -33.35
C PRO A 223 -26.00 26.74 -32.96
N ILE A 224 -27.31 26.43 -32.99
CA ILE A 224 -27.81 25.09 -32.68
C ILE A 224 -27.27 24.00 -33.63
N THR A 225 -26.96 24.31 -34.88
CA THR A 225 -26.39 23.30 -35.80
C THR A 225 -24.91 23.02 -35.50
N ILE A 226 -24.17 24.03 -35.03
CA ILE A 226 -22.78 23.87 -34.57
C ILE A 226 -22.74 23.02 -33.30
N VAL A 227 -23.65 23.28 -32.36
CA VAL A 227 -23.82 22.48 -31.14
C VAL A 227 -24.03 21.00 -31.49
N ALA A 228 -24.96 20.71 -32.39
CA ALA A 228 -25.26 19.33 -32.77
C ALA A 228 -24.01 18.62 -33.32
N GLY A 229 -23.23 19.30 -34.15
CA GLY A 229 -21.94 18.79 -34.63
C GLY A 229 -20.94 18.51 -33.49
N LYS A 230 -20.89 19.38 -32.47
CA LYS A 230 -20.03 19.19 -31.29
C LYS A 230 -20.48 17.99 -30.43
N VAL A 231 -21.79 17.81 -30.25
CA VAL A 231 -22.36 16.63 -29.58
C VAL A 231 -21.96 15.36 -30.32
N SER A 232 -22.17 15.30 -31.63
CA SER A 232 -21.77 14.14 -32.43
C SER A 232 -20.26 13.88 -32.41
N GLN A 233 -19.43 14.92 -32.32
CA GLN A 233 -17.99 14.76 -32.16
C GLN A 233 -17.63 14.13 -30.80
N ILE A 234 -18.25 14.59 -29.71
CA ILE A 234 -18.05 14.01 -28.37
C ILE A 234 -18.54 12.54 -28.35
N GLU A 235 -19.70 12.26 -28.94
CA GLU A 235 -20.24 10.91 -29.08
C GLU A 235 -19.31 10.00 -29.90
N SER A 236 -18.74 10.49 -31.00
CA SER A 236 -17.79 9.71 -31.80
C SER A 236 -16.50 9.42 -31.04
N ASN A 237 -16.01 10.37 -30.24
CA ASN A 237 -14.84 10.14 -29.39
C ASN A 237 -15.14 9.09 -28.32
N LEU A 238 -16.35 9.07 -27.76
CA LEU A 238 -16.83 8.05 -26.83
C LEU A 238 -17.00 6.68 -27.49
N GLY A 239 -17.59 6.63 -28.69
CA GLY A 239 -17.81 5.39 -29.45
C GLY A 239 -16.52 4.69 -29.89
N ALA A 240 -15.39 5.42 -29.97
CA ALA A 240 -14.08 4.82 -30.20
C ALA A 240 -13.58 3.97 -29.01
N PHE A 241 -14.18 4.09 -27.82
CA PHE A 241 -13.90 3.28 -26.64
C PHE A 241 -14.85 2.07 -26.49
N ASP A 242 -15.43 1.64 -27.61
CA ASP A 242 -16.43 0.58 -27.75
C ASP A 242 -16.19 -0.61 -26.79
N LYS A 243 -17.21 -0.93 -25.98
CA LYS A 243 -17.34 -2.10 -25.06
C LYS A 243 -16.87 -1.97 -23.61
N MET A 244 -16.86 -0.78 -23.04
CA MET A 244 -16.67 -0.66 -21.59
C MET A 244 -17.84 0.15 -21.02
N GLU A 245 -18.71 -0.50 -20.24
CA GLU A 245 -19.64 0.17 -19.31
C GLU A 245 -18.78 0.97 -18.33
N ILE A 246 -18.38 2.16 -18.73
CA ILE A 246 -17.64 3.07 -17.86
C ILE A 246 -18.44 4.35 -17.79
N ASP A 247 -18.82 4.70 -16.56
CA ASP A 247 -19.11 6.07 -16.13
C ASP A 247 -17.87 6.95 -16.36
N THR A 248 -17.52 7.19 -17.64
CA THR A 248 -16.35 8.01 -17.96
C THR A 248 -16.68 9.47 -17.68
N ILE A 249 -15.63 10.24 -17.42
CA ILE A 249 -15.69 11.69 -17.33
C ILE A 249 -16.35 12.27 -18.59
N GLU A 250 -16.03 11.73 -19.77
CA GLU A 250 -16.58 12.12 -21.05
C GLU A 250 -18.09 11.83 -21.15
N ALA A 251 -18.56 10.68 -20.64
CA ALA A 251 -19.99 10.33 -20.63
C ALA A 251 -20.77 11.27 -19.71
N ARG A 252 -20.23 11.57 -18.52
CA ARG A 252 -20.81 12.56 -17.59
C ARG A 252 -20.92 13.94 -18.23
N ILE A 253 -19.83 14.41 -18.84
CA ILE A 253 -19.78 15.69 -19.54
C ILE A 253 -20.79 15.74 -20.68
N LEU A 254 -20.90 14.67 -21.48
CA LEU A 254 -21.88 14.60 -22.57
C LEU A 254 -23.32 14.66 -22.04
N SER A 255 -23.63 13.98 -20.93
CA SER A 255 -24.94 14.05 -20.29
C SER A 255 -25.26 15.46 -19.84
N GLU A 256 -24.35 16.11 -19.09
CA GLU A 256 -24.53 17.49 -18.64
C GLU A 256 -24.70 18.46 -19.81
N TYR A 257 -23.94 18.27 -20.90
CA TYR A 257 -24.06 19.09 -22.10
C TYR A 257 -25.42 18.90 -22.78
N LYS A 258 -25.91 17.66 -22.94
CA LYS A 258 -27.23 17.36 -23.51
C LYS A 258 -28.37 17.88 -22.65
N GLU A 259 -28.29 17.72 -21.34
CA GLU A 259 -29.29 18.21 -20.39
C GLU A 259 -29.36 19.73 -20.38
N GLY A 260 -28.19 20.39 -20.37
CA GLY A 260 -28.11 21.84 -20.47
C GLY A 260 -28.69 22.34 -21.80
N LEU A 261 -28.38 21.68 -22.92
CA LEU A 261 -28.97 22.00 -24.22
C LEU A 261 -30.49 21.84 -24.24
N ALA A 262 -31.04 20.79 -23.64
CA ALA A 262 -32.49 20.62 -23.57
C ALA A 262 -33.18 21.80 -22.86
N LYS A 263 -32.49 22.44 -21.89
CA LYS A 263 -32.99 23.61 -21.17
C LYS A 263 -32.71 24.94 -21.89
N GLN A 264 -31.55 25.05 -22.54
CA GLN A 264 -31.01 26.31 -23.04
C GLN A 264 -31.09 26.47 -24.56
N ALA A 265 -31.60 25.47 -25.30
CA ALA A 265 -31.65 25.48 -26.77
C ALA A 265 -32.31 26.74 -27.35
N GLY A 266 -33.31 27.31 -26.68
CA GLY A 266 -33.98 28.53 -27.12
C GLY A 266 -33.03 29.73 -27.26
N PHE A 267 -31.97 29.81 -26.44
CA PHE A 267 -30.98 30.90 -26.51
C PHE A 267 -29.98 30.74 -27.66
N LEU A 268 -29.91 29.55 -28.25
CA LEU A 268 -29.03 29.20 -29.37
C LEU A 268 -29.73 29.34 -30.73
N VAL A 269 -31.00 29.76 -30.75
CA VAL A 269 -31.75 30.03 -31.98
C VAL A 269 -31.54 31.48 -32.39
N CYS A 270 -31.05 31.69 -33.61
CA CYS A 270 -31.00 32.99 -34.23
C CYS A 270 -32.23 33.21 -35.10
N LYS A 271 -32.77 34.43 -35.09
CA LYS A 271 -33.83 34.81 -36.03
C LYS A 271 -33.23 34.97 -37.43
N GLU A 272 -33.91 34.42 -38.42
CA GLU A 272 -33.49 34.44 -39.82
C GLU A 272 -33.89 35.78 -40.48
N PRO A 273 -32.96 36.52 -41.10
CA PRO A 273 -33.29 37.70 -41.89
C PRO A 273 -34.03 37.33 -43.19
N ASP A 274 -34.82 38.25 -43.72
CA ASP A 274 -35.35 38.09 -45.08
C ASP A 274 -34.25 38.39 -46.11
N PHE A 275 -33.59 37.34 -46.59
CA PHE A 275 -32.50 37.48 -47.56
C PHE A 275 -32.95 38.08 -48.89
N ASN A 276 -34.20 37.89 -49.28
CA ASN A 276 -34.72 38.44 -50.54
C ASN A 276 -34.94 39.93 -50.42
N ASP A 277 -35.42 40.40 -49.27
CA ASP A 277 -35.54 41.83 -48.96
C ASP A 277 -34.16 42.52 -48.99
N TRP A 278 -33.15 41.90 -48.39
CA TRP A 278 -31.77 42.36 -48.46
C TRP A 278 -31.22 42.49 -49.89
N GLN A 279 -31.52 41.50 -50.75
CA GLN A 279 -31.11 41.55 -52.15
C GLN A 279 -31.90 42.61 -52.93
N ALA A 280 -33.21 42.72 -52.71
CA ALA A 280 -34.06 43.68 -53.40
C ALA A 280 -33.62 45.13 -53.08
N GLU A 281 -33.37 45.43 -51.81
CA GLU A 281 -32.91 46.74 -51.36
C GLU A 281 -31.52 47.07 -51.93
N TYR A 282 -30.62 46.09 -51.92
CA TYR A 282 -29.30 46.25 -52.52
C TYR A 282 -29.36 46.58 -54.01
N ILE A 283 -30.17 45.83 -54.78
CA ILE A 283 -30.40 46.08 -56.21
C ILE A 283 -31.01 47.47 -56.44
N ALA A 284 -31.98 47.86 -55.62
CA ALA A 284 -32.66 49.15 -55.75
C ALA A 284 -31.67 50.32 -55.61
N ILE A 285 -30.83 50.28 -54.58
CA ILE A 285 -29.83 51.31 -54.32
C ILE A 285 -28.73 51.30 -55.39
N THR A 286 -28.23 50.14 -55.79
CA THR A 286 -27.15 50.06 -56.78
C THR A 286 -27.59 50.42 -58.19
N SER A 287 -28.86 50.21 -58.52
CA SER A 287 -29.46 50.60 -59.80
C SER A 287 -29.71 52.11 -59.88
N ASN A 288 -29.86 52.80 -58.74
CA ASN A 288 -30.15 54.23 -58.68
C ASN A 288 -29.01 55.04 -58.05
N THR A 289 -27.82 54.94 -58.64
CA THR A 289 -26.60 55.63 -58.16
C THR A 289 -26.35 56.98 -58.82
N ALA A 290 -27.22 57.43 -59.72
CA ALA A 290 -26.99 58.62 -60.53
C ALA A 290 -26.83 59.90 -59.68
N ASP A 291 -27.72 60.11 -58.72
CA ASP A 291 -27.68 61.30 -57.85
C ASP A 291 -26.43 61.30 -56.95
N MET A 292 -26.05 60.12 -56.44
CA MET A 292 -24.83 59.96 -55.63
C MET A 292 -23.55 60.19 -56.46
N GLN A 293 -23.54 59.75 -57.72
CA GLN A 293 -22.44 60.00 -58.65
C GLN A 293 -22.35 61.48 -59.01
N ALA A 294 -23.47 62.14 -59.31
CA ALA A 294 -23.52 63.56 -59.60
C ALA A 294 -23.01 64.39 -58.42
N LEU A 295 -23.40 64.05 -57.19
CA LEU A 295 -22.88 64.69 -55.98
C LEU A 295 -21.35 64.53 -55.84
N CYS A 296 -20.82 63.34 -56.12
CA CYS A 296 -19.38 63.09 -56.11
C CYS A 296 -18.64 63.93 -57.17
N GLU A 297 -19.15 63.93 -58.40
CA GLU A 297 -18.56 64.69 -59.50
C GLU A 297 -18.59 66.19 -59.21
N GLU A 298 -19.70 66.71 -58.70
CA GLU A 298 -19.84 68.12 -58.29
C GLU A 298 -18.82 68.47 -57.21
N LYS A 299 -18.76 67.70 -56.11
CA LYS A 299 -17.77 67.93 -55.05
C LYS A 299 -16.34 67.89 -55.56
N TYR A 300 -16.02 66.94 -56.44
CA TYR A 300 -14.70 66.83 -57.05
C TYR A 300 -14.32 68.08 -57.85
N LEU A 301 -15.23 68.55 -58.70
CA LEU A 301 -15.02 69.73 -59.53
C LEU A 301 -14.90 71.01 -58.68
N SER A 302 -15.73 71.15 -57.65
CA SER A 302 -15.68 72.29 -56.72
C SER A 302 -14.36 72.34 -55.95
N GLU A 303 -13.87 71.20 -55.47
CA GLU A 303 -12.58 71.10 -54.78
C GLU A 303 -11.40 71.41 -55.70
N MET A 304 -11.42 70.88 -56.93
CA MET A 304 -10.41 71.20 -57.95
C MET A 304 -10.36 72.71 -58.26
N ALA A 305 -11.52 73.32 -58.49
CA ALA A 305 -11.62 74.73 -58.81
C ALA A 305 -11.07 75.59 -57.66
N ARG A 306 -11.35 75.20 -56.42
CA ARG A 306 -10.80 75.84 -55.22
C ARG A 306 -9.28 75.69 -55.14
N GLU A 307 -8.74 74.49 -55.26
CA GLU A 307 -7.30 74.24 -55.15
C GLU A 307 -6.50 74.92 -56.27
N ARG A 308 -7.01 74.92 -57.50
CA ARG A 308 -6.33 75.53 -58.66
C ARG A 308 -6.66 77.01 -58.86
N SER A 309 -7.48 77.59 -57.97
CA SER A 309 -7.95 78.99 -58.07
C SER A 309 -8.56 79.33 -59.43
N PHE A 310 -9.29 78.38 -60.03
CA PHE A 310 -9.94 78.60 -61.33
C PHE A 310 -11.11 79.57 -61.19
N SER A 311 -11.14 80.57 -62.06
CA SER A 311 -12.29 81.45 -62.23
C SER A 311 -13.45 80.73 -62.95
N PRO A 312 -14.69 81.21 -62.83
CA PRO A 312 -15.82 80.71 -63.62
C PRO A 312 -15.53 80.69 -65.14
N GLU A 313 -14.77 81.67 -65.62
CA GLU A 313 -14.33 81.79 -67.01
C GLU A 313 -13.32 80.69 -67.39
N ASP A 314 -12.36 80.37 -66.51
CA ASP A 314 -11.41 79.27 -66.71
C ASP A 314 -12.15 77.93 -66.82
N ILE A 315 -13.14 77.70 -65.95
CA ILE A 315 -13.98 76.49 -65.99
C ILE A 315 -14.76 76.41 -67.31
N ALA A 316 -15.33 77.52 -67.78
CA ALA A 316 -16.08 77.57 -69.03
C ALA A 316 -15.19 77.33 -70.27
N TYR A 317 -13.95 77.81 -70.25
CA TYR A 317 -12.97 77.58 -71.31
C TYR A 317 -12.50 76.11 -71.32
N ILE A 318 -12.10 75.58 -70.16
CA ILE A 318 -11.64 74.19 -70.04
C ILE A 318 -12.76 73.22 -70.45
N LYS A 319 -14.04 73.52 -70.12
CA LYS A 319 -15.19 72.71 -70.52
C LYS A 319 -15.30 72.43 -72.03
N GLN A 320 -14.70 73.27 -72.87
CA GLN A 320 -14.74 73.13 -74.32
C GLN A 320 -13.58 72.28 -74.88
N SER A 321 -12.60 71.90 -74.07
CA SER A 321 -11.42 71.15 -74.52
C SER A 321 -11.68 69.63 -74.62
N SER A 322 -10.93 68.96 -75.49
CA SER A 322 -11.06 67.50 -75.64
C SER A 322 -10.45 66.74 -74.46
N GLU A 323 -9.44 67.35 -73.83
CA GLU A 323 -8.78 66.93 -72.61
C GLU A 323 -9.75 66.93 -71.42
N TRP A 324 -10.65 67.92 -71.37
CA TRP A 324 -11.67 68.00 -70.33
C TRP A 324 -12.68 66.86 -70.41
N LYS A 325 -13.08 66.46 -71.61
CA LYS A 325 -13.96 65.29 -71.79
C LYS A 325 -13.30 64.00 -71.28
N SER A 326 -12.00 63.82 -71.55
CA SER A 326 -11.22 62.68 -71.03
C SER A 326 -11.09 62.74 -69.51
N PHE A 327 -10.82 63.92 -68.97
CA PHE A 327 -10.73 64.19 -67.54
C PHE A 327 -12.06 63.89 -66.82
N LEU A 328 -13.19 64.43 -67.29
CA LEU A 328 -14.51 64.13 -66.75
C LEU A 328 -14.84 62.63 -66.83
N GLY A 329 -14.43 61.96 -67.91
CA GLY A 329 -14.54 60.50 -67.99
C GLY A 329 -13.70 59.76 -66.94
N GLY A 330 -12.55 60.31 -66.54
CA GLY A 330 -11.75 59.83 -65.41
C GLY A 330 -12.44 60.05 -64.07
N VAL A 331 -12.91 61.27 -63.80
CA VAL A 331 -13.63 61.63 -62.57
C VAL A 331 -14.89 60.78 -62.41
N SER A 332 -15.71 60.66 -63.46
CA SER A 332 -16.93 59.86 -63.44
C SER A 332 -16.67 58.38 -63.15
N ARG A 333 -15.59 57.80 -63.72
CA ARG A 333 -15.20 56.41 -63.40
C ARG A 333 -14.77 56.25 -61.95
N ASN A 334 -13.99 57.19 -61.41
CA ASN A 334 -13.57 57.16 -60.01
C ASN A 334 -14.77 57.33 -59.08
N CYS A 335 -15.63 58.32 -59.32
CA CYS A 335 -16.85 58.55 -58.55
C CYS A 335 -17.79 57.35 -58.58
N ARG A 336 -17.98 56.71 -59.75
CA ARG A 336 -18.74 55.46 -59.85
C ARG A 336 -18.13 54.35 -58.98
N SER A 337 -16.80 54.20 -59.02
CA SER A 337 -16.10 53.21 -58.21
C SER A 337 -16.24 53.48 -56.72
N GLU A 338 -16.12 54.74 -56.29
CA GLU A 338 -16.23 55.11 -54.87
C GLU A 338 -17.66 55.02 -54.35
N VAL A 339 -18.65 55.47 -55.12
CA VAL A 339 -20.07 55.28 -54.78
C VAL A 339 -20.38 53.80 -54.63
N ARG A 340 -19.92 52.97 -55.58
CA ARG A 340 -20.13 51.52 -55.49
C ARG A 340 -19.45 50.92 -54.26
N TYR A 341 -18.19 51.26 -54.02
CA TYR A 341 -17.45 50.78 -52.86
C TYR A 341 -18.13 51.19 -51.54
N ALA A 342 -18.61 52.42 -51.44
CA ALA A 342 -19.29 52.93 -50.26
C ALA A 342 -20.63 52.23 -50.01
N ILE A 343 -21.41 51.93 -51.06
CA ILE A 343 -22.64 51.12 -50.96
C ILE A 343 -22.32 49.71 -50.47
N ASP A 344 -21.38 49.01 -51.12
CA ASP A 344 -20.98 47.65 -50.76
C ASP A 344 -20.54 47.57 -49.29
N ARG A 345 -19.71 48.53 -48.87
CA ARG A 345 -19.23 48.63 -47.49
C ARG A 345 -20.36 48.91 -46.50
N SER A 346 -21.31 49.77 -46.87
CA SER A 346 -22.45 50.12 -46.00
C SER A 346 -23.33 48.91 -45.72
N PHE A 347 -23.63 48.10 -46.74
CA PHE A 347 -24.35 46.84 -46.59
C PHE A 347 -23.55 45.81 -45.79
N SER A 348 -22.25 45.65 -46.06
CA SER A 348 -21.38 44.73 -45.30
C SER A 348 -21.29 45.10 -43.82
N ASP A 349 -21.18 46.38 -43.49
CA ASP A 349 -21.11 46.84 -42.09
C ASP A 349 -22.47 46.68 -41.37
N HIS A 350 -23.58 46.96 -42.06
CA HIS A 350 -24.93 46.72 -41.51
C HIS A 350 -25.17 45.23 -41.27
N TRP A 351 -24.78 44.37 -42.22
CA TRP A 351 -24.88 42.91 -42.10
C TRP A 351 -24.09 42.38 -40.89
N ARG A 352 -22.86 42.87 -40.68
CA ARG A 352 -22.07 42.53 -39.48
C ARG A 352 -22.75 42.95 -38.18
N THR A 353 -23.43 44.09 -38.20
CA THR A 353 -24.15 44.61 -37.02
C THR A 353 -25.32 43.70 -36.67
N ILE A 354 -26.18 43.37 -37.65
CA ILE A 354 -27.36 42.53 -37.40
C ILE A 354 -27.01 41.06 -37.13
N SER A 355 -25.88 40.57 -37.65
CA SER A 355 -25.39 39.22 -37.38
C SER A 355 -24.60 39.11 -36.05
N SER A 356 -24.17 40.24 -35.48
CA SER A 356 -23.38 40.23 -34.23
C SER A 356 -24.05 39.51 -33.07
N PRO A 357 -25.37 39.62 -32.81
CA PRO A 357 -26.03 38.85 -31.75
C PRO A 357 -25.98 37.34 -31.99
N CYS A 358 -26.01 36.90 -33.24
CA CYS A 358 -25.88 35.50 -33.56
C CYS A 358 -24.44 35.01 -33.38
N ASN A 359 -23.46 35.79 -33.83
CA ASN A 359 -22.04 35.49 -33.62
C ASN A 359 -21.70 35.42 -32.12
N ASP A 360 -22.27 36.31 -31.30
CA ASP A 360 -22.11 36.29 -29.84
C ASP A 360 -22.59 34.97 -29.20
N ARG A 361 -23.66 34.38 -29.74
CA ARG A 361 -24.14 33.06 -29.31
C ARG A 361 -23.24 31.93 -29.79
N ILE A 362 -22.66 32.04 -30.97
CA ILE A 362 -21.66 31.07 -31.48
C ILE A 362 -20.42 31.10 -30.58
N ASP A 363 -19.93 32.28 -30.21
CA ASP A 363 -18.73 32.45 -29.39
C ASP A 363 -18.92 31.91 -27.97
N ASN A 364 -20.14 32.02 -27.43
CA ASN A 364 -20.48 31.54 -26.09
C ASN A 364 -21.23 30.19 -26.10
N LEU A 365 -21.22 29.48 -27.21
CA LEU A 365 -22.07 28.31 -27.46
C LEU A 365 -21.97 27.25 -26.36
N SER A 366 -20.77 26.91 -25.92
CA SER A 366 -20.59 25.92 -24.84
C SER A 366 -20.96 26.44 -23.46
N GLN A 367 -20.82 27.74 -23.19
CA GLN A 367 -21.27 28.34 -21.93
C GLN A 367 -22.79 28.40 -21.86
N ILE A 368 -23.45 28.73 -22.97
CA ILE A 368 -24.92 28.68 -23.10
C ILE A 368 -25.41 27.24 -22.95
N ALA A 369 -24.80 26.30 -23.68
CA ALA A 369 -25.18 24.88 -23.64
C ALA A 369 -25.08 24.28 -22.23
N LEU A 370 -24.07 24.66 -21.45
CA LEU A 370 -23.88 24.20 -20.07
C LEU A 370 -24.64 25.03 -19.02
N GLY A 371 -25.31 26.11 -19.43
CA GLY A 371 -26.02 27.01 -18.51
C GLY A 371 -25.11 27.84 -17.60
N GLU A 372 -23.86 28.05 -18.01
CA GLU A 372 -22.84 28.83 -17.27
C GLU A 372 -22.91 30.33 -17.56
N LEU A 373 -23.56 30.71 -18.67
CA LEU A 373 -23.74 32.10 -19.05
C LEU A 373 -25.15 32.59 -18.67
N ASP A 374 -25.22 33.72 -17.97
CA ASP A 374 -26.46 34.45 -17.78
C ASP A 374 -26.98 34.97 -19.14
N PRO A 375 -28.19 34.60 -19.59
CA PRO A 375 -28.76 35.09 -20.84
C PRO A 375 -28.85 36.61 -20.95
N SER A 376 -28.87 37.37 -19.84
CA SER A 376 -28.84 38.83 -19.88
C SER A 376 -27.52 39.40 -20.41
N ASN A 377 -26.44 38.61 -20.39
CA ASN A 377 -25.14 39.00 -20.91
C ASN A 377 -25.02 38.81 -22.42
N LEU A 378 -25.99 38.14 -23.06
CA LEU A 378 -26.02 37.97 -24.50
C LEU A 378 -26.46 39.26 -25.19
N LYS A 379 -25.84 39.56 -26.34
CA LYS A 379 -26.28 40.66 -27.18
C LYS A 379 -27.75 40.44 -27.62
N PRO A 380 -28.63 41.43 -27.42
CA PRO A 380 -30.02 41.33 -27.86
C PRO A 380 -30.10 41.36 -29.38
N PHE A 381 -31.14 40.74 -29.94
CA PHE A 381 -31.43 40.87 -31.36
C PHE A 381 -31.94 42.29 -31.66
N SER A 382 -31.39 42.90 -32.71
CA SER A 382 -31.89 44.14 -33.28
C SER A 382 -32.85 43.86 -34.42
N ASP A 383 -33.32 44.93 -35.06
CA ASP A 383 -33.90 44.83 -36.39
C ASP A 383 -32.95 44.11 -37.35
N LEU A 384 -33.51 43.22 -38.17
CA LEU A 384 -32.78 42.40 -39.15
C LEU A 384 -33.01 42.87 -40.59
N SER A 385 -33.75 43.96 -40.78
CA SER A 385 -33.98 44.56 -42.08
C SER A 385 -32.70 45.13 -42.71
N PRO A 386 -32.64 45.21 -44.05
CA PRO A 386 -31.55 45.88 -44.75
C PRO A 386 -31.41 47.35 -44.33
N PRO A 387 -30.26 47.99 -44.59
CA PRO A 387 -30.09 49.40 -44.28
C PRO A 387 -31.04 50.24 -45.15
N SER A 388 -31.63 51.29 -44.57
CA SER A 388 -32.53 52.16 -45.34
C SER A 388 -31.78 52.96 -46.42
N PRO A 389 -32.45 53.34 -47.53
CA PRO A 389 -31.87 54.19 -48.57
C PRO A 389 -31.24 55.48 -48.03
N GLU A 390 -31.89 56.15 -47.09
CA GLU A 390 -31.40 57.39 -46.50
C GLU A 390 -30.11 57.16 -45.72
N TRP A 391 -30.06 56.07 -44.95
CA TRP A 391 -28.87 55.71 -44.18
C TRP A 391 -27.68 55.39 -45.10
N VAL A 392 -27.91 54.65 -46.19
CA VAL A 392 -26.86 54.35 -47.18
C VAL A 392 -26.40 55.64 -47.87
N SER A 393 -27.33 56.51 -48.26
CA SER A 393 -27.01 57.79 -48.91
C SER A 393 -26.10 58.66 -48.05
N LEU A 394 -26.40 58.79 -46.76
CA LEU A 394 -25.57 59.53 -45.79
C LEU A 394 -24.16 58.93 -45.66
N ARG A 395 -24.05 57.60 -45.65
CA ARG A 395 -22.75 56.92 -45.60
C ARG A 395 -21.94 57.08 -46.88
N VAL A 396 -22.60 57.04 -48.04
CA VAL A 396 -21.95 57.29 -49.33
C VAL A 396 -21.42 58.71 -49.38
N GLU A 397 -22.21 59.71 -48.99
CA GLU A 397 -21.76 61.11 -48.92
C GLU A 397 -20.55 61.26 -47.99
N LYS A 398 -20.61 60.65 -46.80
CA LYS A 398 -19.49 60.67 -45.86
C LYS A 398 -18.23 60.04 -46.47
N SER A 399 -18.37 58.89 -47.13
CA SER A 399 -17.25 58.21 -47.79
C SER A 399 -16.65 59.05 -48.92
N ILE A 400 -17.47 59.77 -49.68
CA ILE A 400 -17.02 60.71 -50.71
C ILE A 400 -16.19 61.82 -50.06
N ASN A 401 -16.68 62.43 -48.98
CA ASN A 401 -15.94 63.49 -48.27
C ASN A 401 -14.58 62.99 -47.76
N GLU A 402 -14.55 61.82 -47.12
CA GLU A 402 -13.31 61.21 -46.61
C GLU A 402 -12.32 60.89 -47.74
N TRP A 403 -12.82 60.40 -48.87
CA TRP A 403 -11.99 60.13 -50.05
C TRP A 403 -11.40 61.41 -50.64
N MET A 404 -12.19 62.48 -50.71
CA MET A 404 -11.77 63.80 -51.18
C MET A 404 -10.69 64.41 -50.27
N GLU A 405 -10.86 64.35 -48.95
CA GLU A 405 -9.86 64.81 -47.99
C GLU A 405 -8.54 64.02 -48.09
N ALA A 406 -8.64 62.69 -48.24
CA ALA A 406 -7.47 61.82 -48.32
C ALA A 406 -6.68 61.99 -49.62
N ASN A 407 -7.36 62.30 -50.73
CA ASN A 407 -6.76 62.32 -52.06
C ASN A 407 -6.62 63.70 -52.67
N GLY A 408 -7.22 64.75 -52.12
CA GLY A 408 -7.19 66.12 -52.69
C GLY A 408 -5.79 66.56 -53.07
N SER A 409 -4.83 66.51 -52.15
CA SER A 409 -3.45 66.95 -52.42
C SER A 409 -2.67 66.09 -53.43
N ARG A 410 -3.17 64.90 -53.79
CA ARG A 410 -2.57 63.98 -54.78
C ARG A 410 -3.26 64.03 -56.14
N LEU A 411 -4.59 64.22 -56.15
CA LEU A 411 -5.41 64.26 -57.35
C LEU A 411 -5.10 65.47 -58.24
N PHE A 412 -4.58 66.55 -57.66
CA PHE A 412 -4.35 67.81 -58.37
C PHE A 412 -2.88 68.12 -58.68
N ARG A 413 -1.94 67.19 -58.41
CA ARG A 413 -0.48 67.38 -58.60
C ARG A 413 0.08 67.15 -60.01
N HIS A 414 -0.77 66.91 -61.02
CA HIS A 414 -0.34 66.78 -62.42
C HIS A 414 -0.87 67.90 -63.30
#